data_AF-A0A1B6GG81-F1
#
_entry.id   AF-A0A1B6GG81-F1
#
_cell.length_a   1.000
_cell.length_b   1.000
_cell.length_c   1.000
_cell.angle_alpha   90.00
_cell.angle_beta   90.00
_cell.angle_gamma   90.00
#
_symmetry.space_group_name_H-M   'P 1'
#
loop_
_entity.id
_entity.type
_entity.pdbx_description
1 polymer ?
#
loop_
_entity_poly.entity_id
_entity_poly.type
_entity_poly.pdbx_seq_one_letter_code
_entity_poly.pdbx_strand_id
1 'polypeptide(L)'
;FKSLQRKMNLLVRKTVWVKHILKQRDKVQSFIGFRSFSNEVENQKIIYNEFGDPLKVVSLSSEKVQTTPKNDNNVVLKMIASPINPADINVIQGKYPEKPKSFPSVPGREGVAKIVSTGSRVKDLAINDNVIILSSLLGTWQTYVEVDPKTVMKIPKDLNPIDASTLRVNPCTAYRMLKDFVSLKENDVVIQNGANS
;
A
#
# COMPACT_ATOMS: atom_id res chain seq x y z
N PHE A 1 -12.20 -1.70 -18.56
CA PHE A 1 -11.14 -2.11 -17.60
C PHE A 1 -9.75 -1.60 -18.00
N LYS A 2 -9.16 -2.02 -19.13
CA LYS A 2 -7.79 -1.59 -19.52
C LYS A 2 -7.58 -0.07 -19.63
N SER A 3 -8.55 0.72 -20.12
CA SER A 3 -8.41 2.20 -20.18
C SER A 3 -8.54 2.87 -18.81
N LEU A 4 -9.42 2.34 -17.95
CA LEU A 4 -9.57 2.73 -16.54
C LEU A 4 -8.27 2.44 -15.77
N GLN A 5 -7.73 1.23 -15.90
CA GLN A 5 -6.47 0.84 -15.28
C GLN A 5 -5.31 1.69 -15.78
N ARG A 6 -5.24 2.04 -17.08
CA ARG A 6 -4.23 2.98 -17.60
C ARG A 6 -4.35 4.37 -16.99
N LYS A 7 -5.55 4.96 -16.95
CA LYS A 7 -5.77 6.30 -16.37
C LYS A 7 -5.55 6.32 -14.86
N MET A 8 -5.96 5.27 -14.15
CA MET A 8 -5.70 5.13 -12.72
C MET A 8 -4.23 4.86 -12.44
N ASN A 9 -3.55 4.06 -13.26
CA ASN A 9 -2.09 3.93 -13.21
C ASN A 9 -1.41 5.28 -13.48
N LEU A 10 -1.95 6.15 -14.33
CA LEU A 10 -1.43 7.51 -14.54
C LEU A 10 -1.65 8.42 -13.32
N LEU A 11 -2.82 8.37 -12.68
CA LEU A 11 -3.11 9.07 -11.43
C LEU A 11 -2.20 8.57 -10.29
N VAL A 12 -2.10 7.26 -10.11
CA VAL A 12 -1.24 6.62 -9.10
C VAL A 12 0.25 6.84 -9.41
N ARG A 13 0.70 6.77 -10.67
CA ARG A 13 2.09 7.10 -11.04
C ARG A 13 2.46 8.54 -10.73
N LYS A 14 1.53 9.49 -10.87
CA LYS A 14 1.74 10.88 -10.47
C LYS A 14 1.89 11.05 -8.95
N THR A 15 1.36 10.13 -8.15
CA THR A 15 1.34 10.18 -6.68
C THR A 15 2.35 9.23 -6.01
N VAL A 16 2.77 8.15 -6.69
CA VAL A 16 3.48 7.01 -6.07
C VAL A 16 4.84 6.67 -6.71
N TRP A 17 5.30 7.35 -7.78
CA TRP A 17 6.74 7.67 -8.07
C TRP A 17 7.03 7.99 -9.54
N VAL A 18 7.84 9.05 -9.73
CA VAL A 18 8.85 9.17 -10.80
C VAL A 18 10.19 9.46 -10.12
N LYS A 19 11.05 8.46 -9.90
CA LYS A 19 12.51 8.70 -9.85
C LYS A 19 13.12 8.21 -11.15
N HIS A 20 13.35 9.18 -12.04
CA HIS A 20 14.48 9.11 -12.96
C HIS A 20 15.28 10.42 -13.08
N ILE A 21 15.06 11.43 -12.21
CA ILE A 21 15.86 12.68 -12.21
C ILE A 21 16.15 13.18 -10.79
N LEU A 22 16.71 12.35 -9.90
CA LEU A 22 17.42 12.81 -8.68
C LEU A 22 18.56 11.85 -8.32
N LYS A 23 19.40 11.54 -9.32
CA LYS A 23 20.75 11.05 -9.09
C LYS A 23 21.62 12.25 -9.43
N GLN A 24 21.93 13.08 -8.43
CA GLN A 24 22.95 14.15 -8.37
C GLN A 24 22.50 15.24 -7.38
N ARG A 25 22.77 15.02 -6.09
CA ARG A 25 23.15 16.02 -5.06
C ARG A 25 22.81 15.46 -3.69
N ASP A 26 23.75 14.70 -3.15
CA ASP A 26 24.03 14.68 -1.72
C ASP A 26 25.51 14.35 -1.58
N LYS A 27 26.34 15.38 -1.73
CA LYS A 27 27.73 15.34 -1.31
C LYS A 27 27.76 15.69 0.17
N VAL A 28 28.32 14.76 0.93
CA VAL A 28 28.86 14.85 2.30
C VAL A 28 29.02 16.27 2.83
N GLN A 29 28.34 16.57 3.93
CA GLN A 29 28.85 17.47 4.97
C GLN A 29 28.65 16.81 6.33
N SER A 30 29.78 16.44 6.94
CA SER A 30 29.90 16.15 8.35
C SER A 30 29.68 17.44 9.16
N PHE A 31 28.61 17.50 9.95
CA PHE A 31 28.50 18.45 11.05
C PHE A 31 27.67 17.81 12.16
N ILE A 32 28.28 17.67 13.34
CA ILE A 32 27.60 17.32 14.59
C ILE A 32 26.76 18.54 14.96
N GLY A 33 25.47 18.44 14.68
CA GLY A 33 24.46 19.39 15.11
C GLY A 33 23.15 18.63 15.18
N PHE A 34 22.48 18.66 16.32
CA PHE A 34 21.10 18.20 16.46
C PHE A 34 20.22 19.05 15.53
N ARG A 35 20.11 18.65 14.26
CA ARG A 35 19.07 19.15 13.37
C ARG A 35 17.78 18.56 13.87
N SER A 36 16.92 19.40 14.43
CA SER A 36 15.49 19.12 14.53
C SER A 36 14.99 18.87 13.10
N PHE A 37 14.91 17.61 12.72
CA PHE A 37 14.20 17.23 11.51
C PHE A 37 12.74 17.57 11.75
N SER A 38 12.13 18.35 10.85
CA SER A 38 10.69 18.55 10.89
C SER A 38 10.01 17.19 10.79
N ASN A 39 9.29 16.78 11.83
CA ASN A 39 8.50 15.55 11.83
C ASN A 39 7.25 15.66 10.94
N GLU A 40 7.11 16.71 10.13
CA GLU A 40 5.96 16.91 9.26
C GLU A 40 6.33 16.65 7.80
N VAL A 41 5.52 15.85 7.12
CA VAL A 41 5.65 15.54 5.68
C VAL A 41 4.32 15.77 4.98
N GLU A 42 4.37 16.04 3.68
CA GLU A 42 3.16 16.03 2.85
C GLU A 42 2.75 14.58 2.57
N ASN A 43 1.51 14.23 2.95
CA ASN A 43 0.85 13.01 2.53
C ASN A 43 -0.06 13.29 1.33
N GLN A 44 0.32 12.77 0.18
CA GLN A 44 -0.54 12.75 -1.00
C GLN A 44 -1.34 11.45 -1.01
N LYS A 45 -2.66 11.55 -1.18
CA LYS A 45 -3.59 10.43 -1.15
C LYS A 45 -4.66 10.56 -2.23
N ILE A 46 -5.06 9.43 -2.80
CA ILE A 46 -6.28 9.36 -3.60
C ILE A 46 -7.46 9.20 -2.64
N ILE A 47 -8.50 10.01 -2.81
CA ILE A 47 -9.72 9.93 -2.02
C ILE A 47 -10.94 9.81 -2.90
N TYR A 48 -12.04 9.32 -2.33
CA TYR A 48 -13.38 9.38 -2.91
C TYR A 48 -14.40 9.66 -1.80
N ASN A 49 -15.42 10.47 -2.11
CA ASN A 49 -16.43 10.95 -1.14
C ASN A 49 -17.76 10.22 -1.25
N GLU A 50 -17.95 9.45 -2.31
CA GLU A 50 -19.15 8.68 -2.59
C GLU A 50 -18.78 7.50 -3.50
N PHE A 51 -19.63 6.48 -3.52
CA PHE A 51 -19.46 5.37 -4.45
C PHE A 51 -19.77 5.81 -5.88
N GLY A 52 -19.04 5.31 -6.88
CA GLY A 52 -19.35 5.58 -8.27
C GLY A 52 -18.31 5.11 -9.28
N ASP A 53 -18.42 5.61 -10.51
CA ASP A 53 -17.40 5.41 -11.53
C ASP A 53 -16.06 5.99 -11.02
N PRO A 54 -15.00 5.18 -10.85
CA PRO A 54 -13.74 5.67 -10.30
C PRO A 54 -13.16 6.84 -11.09
N LEU A 55 -13.45 6.99 -12.39
CA LEU A 55 -12.97 8.15 -13.16
C LEU A 55 -13.65 9.47 -12.77
N LYS A 56 -14.81 9.40 -12.10
CA LYS A 56 -15.61 10.55 -11.71
C LYS A 56 -15.47 10.87 -10.22
N VAL A 57 -15.36 9.84 -9.37
CA VAL A 57 -15.45 10.01 -7.92
C VAL A 57 -14.10 10.07 -7.20
N VAL A 58 -13.01 9.63 -7.84
CA VAL A 58 -11.67 9.70 -7.21
C VAL A 58 -10.97 11.02 -7.52
N SER A 59 -10.30 11.58 -6.52
CA SER A 59 -9.50 12.79 -6.67
C SER A 59 -8.21 12.71 -5.84
N LEU A 60 -7.23 13.54 -6.18
CA LEU A 60 -6.01 13.70 -5.39
C LEU A 60 -6.28 14.68 -4.24
N SER A 61 -5.84 14.33 -3.04
CA SER A 61 -5.83 15.18 -1.86
C SER A 61 -4.43 15.18 -1.26
N SER A 62 -4.00 16.34 -0.76
CA SER A 62 -2.76 16.50 -0.01
C SER A 62 -3.08 17.00 1.39
N GLU A 63 -2.39 16.47 2.38
CA GLU A 63 -2.44 16.99 3.75
C GLU A 63 -1.05 16.91 4.40
N LYS A 64 -0.80 17.73 5.40
CA LYS A 64 0.40 17.62 6.22
C LYS A 64 0.15 16.59 7.33
N VAL A 65 1.08 15.64 7.47
CA VAL A 65 1.02 14.61 8.51
C VAL A 65 2.30 14.56 9.30
N GLN A 66 2.19 14.16 10.56
CA GLN A 66 3.35 13.89 11.39
C GLN A 66 3.90 12.49 11.07
N THR A 67 5.22 12.37 10.99
CA THR A 67 5.94 11.10 10.88
C THR A 67 6.18 10.48 12.25
N THR A 68 6.01 11.23 13.34
CA THR A 68 5.91 10.67 14.68
C THR A 68 4.52 10.05 14.85
N PRO A 69 4.41 8.76 15.20
CA PRO A 69 3.12 8.13 15.49
C PRO A 69 2.38 8.89 16.58
N LYS A 70 1.08 9.13 16.38
CA LYS A 70 0.22 9.72 17.42
C LYS A 70 0.00 8.75 18.57
N ASN A 71 0.07 7.45 18.31
CA ASN A 71 -0.02 6.39 19.30
C ASN A 71 1.32 5.66 19.42
N ASP A 72 1.87 5.54 20.63
CA ASP A 72 3.16 4.85 20.84
C ASP A 72 3.15 3.35 20.49
N ASN A 73 1.98 2.76 20.27
CA ASN A 73 1.87 1.38 19.82
C ASN A 73 1.88 1.26 18.29
N ASN A 74 1.84 2.37 17.56
CA ASN A 74 1.73 2.40 16.11
C ASN A 74 3.08 2.61 15.42
N VAL A 75 3.10 2.36 14.11
CA VAL A 75 4.20 2.69 13.21
C VAL A 75 3.70 3.63 12.11
N VAL A 76 4.58 4.50 11.61
CA VAL A 76 4.32 5.28 10.41
C VAL A 76 5.00 4.62 9.22
N LEU A 77 4.21 4.36 8.20
CA LEU A 77 4.63 3.79 6.94
C LEU A 77 4.83 4.87 5.90
N LYS A 78 5.83 4.69 5.05
CA LYS A 78 5.94 5.33 3.74
C LYS A 78 5.66 4.29 2.67
N MET A 79 4.58 4.46 1.93
CA MET A 79 4.23 3.52 0.86
C MET A 79 5.28 3.59 -0.25
N ILE A 80 5.71 2.42 -0.74
CA ILE A 80 6.66 2.30 -1.85
C ILE A 80 5.90 1.98 -3.14
N ALA A 81 4.99 1.01 -3.09
CA ALA A 81 4.17 0.62 -4.23
C ALA A 81 2.86 -0.02 -3.76
N SER A 82 1.78 0.27 -4.48
CA SER A 82 0.45 -0.28 -4.25
C SER A 82 -0.18 -0.61 -5.61
N PRO A 83 -0.56 -1.88 -5.88
CA PRO A 83 -1.19 -2.24 -7.14
C PRO A 83 -2.64 -1.74 -7.21
N ILE A 84 -3.23 -1.88 -8.39
CA ILE A 84 -4.64 -1.62 -8.66
C ILE A 84 -5.27 -2.92 -9.12
N ASN A 85 -6.05 -3.53 -8.23
CA ASN A 85 -6.78 -4.77 -8.47
C ASN A 85 -8.25 -4.50 -8.82
N PRO A 86 -8.93 -5.43 -9.53
CA PRO A 86 -10.37 -5.34 -9.76
C PRO A 86 -11.20 -5.14 -8.48
N ALA A 87 -10.78 -5.74 -7.37
CA ALA A 87 -11.44 -5.57 -6.07
C ALA A 87 -11.41 -4.12 -5.58
N ASP A 88 -10.29 -3.39 -5.74
CA ASP A 88 -10.20 -1.98 -5.36
C ASP A 88 -11.21 -1.14 -6.13
N ILE A 89 -11.34 -1.41 -7.43
CA ILE A 89 -12.32 -0.76 -8.31
C ILE A 89 -13.75 -1.04 -7.86
N ASN A 90 -14.04 -2.29 -7.52
CA ASN A 90 -15.37 -2.69 -7.07
C ASN A 90 -15.75 -2.06 -5.72
N VAL A 91 -14.78 -1.82 -4.83
CA VAL A 91 -14.99 -1.09 -3.58
C VAL A 91 -15.36 0.36 -3.86
N ILE A 92 -14.63 1.05 -4.75
CA ILE A 92 -14.96 2.44 -5.16
C ILE A 92 -16.35 2.50 -5.81
N GLN A 93 -16.73 1.50 -6.59
CA GLN A 93 -18.05 1.42 -7.22
C GLN A 93 -19.18 1.04 -6.24
N GLY A 94 -18.87 0.69 -4.99
CA GLY A 94 -19.86 0.21 -4.01
C GLY A 94 -20.42 -1.19 -4.29
N LYS A 95 -19.80 -1.92 -5.22
CA LYS A 95 -20.20 -3.28 -5.65
C LYS A 95 -19.52 -4.40 -4.87
N TYR A 96 -18.42 -4.11 -4.18
CA TYR A 96 -17.74 -5.09 -3.34
C TYR A 96 -18.50 -5.30 -2.02
N PRO A 97 -18.53 -6.52 -1.44
CA PRO A 97 -19.22 -6.78 -0.18
C PRO A 97 -18.65 -5.97 0.99
N GLU A 98 -17.33 -5.90 1.07
CA GLU A 98 -16.62 -5.10 2.06
C GLU A 98 -16.57 -3.63 1.59
N LYS A 99 -17.04 -2.71 2.45
CA LYS A 99 -17.19 -1.28 2.12
C LYS A 99 -16.51 -0.40 3.18
N PRO A 100 -16.02 0.79 2.82
CA PRO A 100 -15.54 1.75 3.82
C PRO A 100 -16.67 2.12 4.79
N LYS A 101 -16.31 2.35 6.05
CA LYS A 101 -17.27 2.72 7.10
C LYS A 101 -17.76 4.17 6.96
N SER A 102 -16.98 5.02 6.31
CA SER A 102 -17.25 6.45 6.17
C SER A 102 -16.52 7.02 4.96
N PHE A 103 -16.94 8.22 4.55
CA PHE A 103 -16.27 9.06 3.56
C PHE A 103 -15.67 10.31 4.21
N PRO A 104 -14.63 10.94 3.63
CA PRO A 104 -13.84 10.44 2.49
C PRO A 104 -13.11 9.14 2.83
N SER A 105 -12.86 8.30 1.82
CA SER A 105 -12.08 7.07 1.98
C SER A 105 -10.91 7.04 1.00
N VAL A 106 -9.81 6.40 1.40
CA VAL A 106 -8.63 6.16 0.56
C VAL A 106 -8.74 4.75 -0.03
N PRO A 107 -8.68 4.55 -1.35
CA PRO A 107 -8.72 3.21 -1.92
C PRO A 107 -7.39 2.45 -1.80
N GLY A 108 -7.41 1.19 -2.22
CA GLY A 108 -6.24 0.31 -2.23
C GLY A 108 -6.21 -0.64 -1.04
N ARG A 109 -6.13 -1.94 -1.33
CA ARG A 109 -6.21 -3.01 -0.33
C ARG A 109 -4.87 -3.66 -0.01
N GLU A 110 -3.86 -3.50 -0.85
CA GLU A 110 -2.53 -4.08 -0.64
C GLU A 110 -1.42 -3.14 -1.11
N GLY A 111 -0.19 -3.47 -0.73
CA GLY A 111 0.99 -2.72 -1.11
C GLY A 111 2.18 -3.09 -0.23
N VAL A 112 3.31 -2.53 -0.57
CA VAL A 112 4.56 -2.61 0.20
C VAL A 112 4.96 -1.21 0.66
N ALA A 113 5.46 -1.14 1.88
CA ALA A 113 5.85 0.09 2.53
C ALA A 113 7.17 -0.08 3.29
N LYS A 114 7.78 1.05 3.63
CA LYS A 114 8.90 1.12 4.56
C LYS A 114 8.45 1.79 5.86
N ILE A 115 8.86 1.25 6.99
CA ILE A 115 8.66 1.91 8.29
C ILE A 115 9.60 3.11 8.38
N VAL A 116 9.03 4.31 8.54
CA VAL A 116 9.80 5.55 8.71
C VAL A 116 9.87 6.01 10.15
N SER A 117 8.96 5.52 11.01
CA SER A 117 8.97 5.80 12.44
C SER A 117 8.19 4.74 13.20
N THR A 118 8.55 4.56 14.47
CA THR A 118 7.94 3.59 15.39
C THR A 118 7.59 4.28 16.70
N GLY A 119 6.45 3.92 17.27
CA GLY A 119 6.07 4.39 18.59
C GLY A 119 6.93 3.72 19.66
N SER A 120 7.04 4.35 20.83
CA SER A 120 7.94 3.91 21.90
C SER A 120 7.63 2.51 22.47
N ARG A 121 6.43 1.97 22.21
CA ARG A 121 5.99 0.64 22.68
C ARG A 121 6.08 -0.45 21.60
N VAL A 122 6.49 -0.13 20.38
CA VAL A 122 6.69 -1.11 19.30
C VAL A 122 8.03 -1.83 19.49
N LYS A 123 8.01 -3.17 19.51
CA LYS A 123 9.21 -3.99 19.76
C LYS A 123 9.68 -4.82 18.56
N ASP A 124 8.74 -5.34 17.77
CA ASP A 124 9.02 -6.34 16.73
C ASP A 124 9.24 -5.75 15.33
N LEU A 125 9.11 -4.43 15.20
CA LEU A 125 9.28 -3.68 13.96
C LEU A 125 10.25 -2.54 14.18
N ALA A 126 11.14 -2.32 13.21
CA ALA A 126 12.15 -1.27 13.27
C ALA A 126 12.03 -0.30 12.09
N ILE A 127 12.54 0.93 12.29
CA ILE A 127 12.72 1.89 11.20
C ILE A 127 13.57 1.24 10.11
N ASN A 128 13.20 1.48 8.85
CA ASN A 128 13.75 0.88 7.62
C ASN A 128 13.38 -0.58 7.35
N ASP A 129 12.54 -1.22 8.16
CA ASP A 129 11.93 -2.48 7.76
C ASP A 129 10.98 -2.27 6.58
N ASN A 130 11.05 -3.18 5.61
CA ASN A 130 10.06 -3.29 4.55
C ASN A 130 8.92 -4.19 5.05
N VAL A 131 7.69 -3.78 4.77
CA VAL A 131 6.48 -4.49 5.21
C VAL A 131 5.45 -4.56 4.09
N ILE A 132 4.63 -5.61 4.10
CA ILE A 132 3.39 -5.67 3.32
C ILE A 132 2.18 -5.37 4.20
N ILE A 133 1.13 -4.83 3.61
CA ILE A 133 -0.12 -4.48 4.31
C ILE A 133 -1.02 -5.70 4.39
N LEU A 134 -1.43 -6.09 5.60
CA LEU A 134 -2.37 -7.20 5.86
C LEU A 134 -3.83 -6.75 5.94
N SER A 135 -4.09 -5.48 6.28
CA SER A 135 -5.46 -4.94 6.39
C SER A 135 -6.12 -4.70 5.02
N SER A 136 -7.34 -5.19 4.86
CA SER A 136 -8.12 -5.12 3.62
C SER A 136 -8.57 -3.71 3.23
N LEU A 137 -8.87 -2.83 4.18
CA LEU A 137 -9.40 -1.48 3.90
C LEU A 137 -8.55 -0.38 4.54
N LEU A 138 -7.23 -0.57 4.59
CA LEU A 138 -6.32 0.45 5.09
C LEU A 138 -6.33 1.72 4.22
N GLY A 139 -6.48 1.54 2.90
CA GLY A 139 -6.29 2.61 1.92
C GLY A 139 -4.81 2.80 1.61
N THR A 140 -4.28 2.00 0.68
CA THR A 140 -2.85 1.98 0.35
C THR A 140 -2.46 2.96 -0.76
N TRP A 141 -3.43 3.66 -1.38
CA TRP A 141 -3.17 4.68 -2.40
C TRP A 141 -2.90 6.05 -1.78
N GLN A 142 -1.91 6.08 -0.90
CA GLN A 142 -1.40 7.29 -0.25
C GLN A 142 0.10 7.16 -0.01
N THR A 143 0.79 8.26 0.25
CA THR A 143 2.25 8.26 0.44
C THR A 143 2.68 7.88 1.86
N TYR A 144 1.90 8.25 2.87
CA TYR A 144 2.18 7.95 4.28
C TYR A 144 0.91 7.51 5.01
N VAL A 145 1.06 6.59 5.97
CA VAL A 145 -0.05 6.14 6.81
C VAL A 145 0.46 5.63 8.15
N GLU A 146 -0.22 6.01 9.25
CA GLU A 146 0.02 5.46 10.58
C GLU A 146 -0.85 4.22 10.77
N VAL A 147 -0.27 3.12 11.26
CA VAL A 147 -0.97 1.83 11.41
C VAL A 147 -0.61 1.10 12.70
N ASP A 148 -1.53 0.24 13.15
CA ASP A 148 -1.24 -0.78 14.15
C ASP A 148 -0.25 -1.82 13.56
N PRO A 149 0.84 -2.19 14.25
CA PRO A 149 1.79 -3.22 13.83
C PRO A 149 1.16 -4.54 13.38
N LYS A 150 0.01 -4.92 13.93
CA LYS A 150 -0.72 -6.16 13.57
C LYS A 150 -1.29 -6.12 12.15
N THR A 151 -1.39 -4.94 11.55
CA THR A 151 -1.91 -4.75 10.19
C THR A 151 -0.82 -4.85 9.12
N VAL A 152 0.42 -5.14 9.51
CA VAL A 152 1.56 -5.27 8.59
C VAL A 152 2.36 -6.54 8.87
N MET A 153 3.08 -7.01 7.87
CA MET A 153 4.02 -8.12 7.99
C MET A 153 5.38 -7.70 7.45
N LYS A 154 6.43 -7.88 8.27
CA LYS A 154 7.82 -7.68 7.84
C LYS A 154 8.19 -8.68 6.75
N ILE A 155 8.87 -8.18 5.72
CA ILE A 155 9.35 -8.99 4.59
C ILE A 155 10.89 -8.91 4.46
N PRO A 156 11.52 -9.86 3.76
CA PRO A 156 12.94 -9.79 3.42
C PRO A 156 13.29 -8.46 2.73
N LYS A 157 14.45 -7.89 3.06
CA LYS A 157 14.86 -6.57 2.56
C LYS A 157 15.21 -6.57 1.07
N ASP A 158 15.60 -7.72 0.56
CA ASP A 158 16.02 -7.99 -0.82
C ASP A 158 14.85 -8.35 -1.75
N LEU A 159 13.64 -8.54 -1.22
CA LEU A 159 12.46 -8.77 -2.04
C LEU A 159 12.17 -7.53 -2.90
N ASN A 160 11.98 -7.75 -4.21
CA ASN A 160 11.63 -6.68 -5.14
C ASN A 160 10.33 -5.98 -4.69
N PRO A 161 10.30 -4.65 -4.54
CA PRO A 161 9.10 -3.95 -4.10
C PRO A 161 7.87 -4.18 -4.98
N ILE A 162 8.03 -4.38 -6.28
CA ILE A 162 6.90 -4.65 -7.17
C ILE A 162 6.29 -6.01 -6.83
N ASP A 163 7.11 -7.05 -6.70
CA ASP A 163 6.65 -8.40 -6.33
C ASP A 163 6.06 -8.42 -4.91
N ALA A 164 6.70 -7.72 -3.98
CA ALA A 164 6.19 -7.56 -2.62
C ALA A 164 4.82 -6.88 -2.58
N SER A 165 4.58 -5.89 -3.44
CA SER A 165 3.34 -5.12 -3.45
C SER A 165 2.10 -5.92 -3.86
N THR A 166 2.28 -7.05 -4.56
CA THR A 166 1.21 -7.91 -5.08
C THR A 166 1.09 -9.24 -4.32
N LEU A 167 1.89 -9.45 -3.28
CA LEU A 167 2.06 -10.75 -2.63
C LEU A 167 0.79 -11.22 -1.88
N ARG A 168 0.04 -10.29 -1.29
CA ARG A 168 -1.03 -10.65 -0.35
C ARG A 168 -2.32 -11.07 -1.05
N VAL A 169 -2.76 -10.40 -2.09
CA VAL A 169 -4.09 -10.65 -2.66
C VAL A 169 -4.06 -11.84 -3.61
N ASN A 170 -3.44 -11.72 -4.78
CA ASN A 170 -3.58 -12.75 -5.82
C ASN A 170 -2.86 -14.07 -5.49
N PRO A 171 -1.58 -14.06 -5.06
CA PRO A 171 -0.86 -15.30 -4.73
C PRO A 171 -1.46 -16.04 -3.54
N CYS A 172 -1.84 -15.34 -2.46
CA CYS A 172 -2.49 -16.02 -1.34
C CYS A 172 -3.86 -16.58 -1.73
N THR A 173 -4.66 -15.86 -2.52
CA THR A 173 -5.96 -16.37 -3.00
C THR A 173 -5.77 -17.64 -3.83
N ALA A 174 -4.84 -17.64 -4.79
CA ALA A 174 -4.50 -18.83 -5.58
C ALA A 174 -4.04 -19.99 -4.69
N TYR A 175 -3.16 -19.72 -3.72
CA TYR A 175 -2.65 -20.75 -2.80
C TYR A 175 -3.75 -21.35 -1.92
N ARG A 176 -4.72 -20.55 -1.45
CA ARG A 176 -5.88 -21.04 -0.69
C ARG A 176 -6.82 -21.89 -1.55
N MET A 177 -7.12 -21.46 -2.79
CA MET A 177 -7.93 -22.24 -3.72
C MET A 177 -7.35 -23.63 -3.98
N LEU A 178 -6.02 -23.74 -4.07
CA LEU A 178 -5.34 -25.02 -4.31
C LEU A 178 -5.15 -25.90 -3.07
N LYS A 179 -5.23 -25.35 -1.86
CA LYS A 179 -4.90 -26.09 -0.62
C LYS A 179 -6.08 -26.37 0.28
N ASP A 180 -7.12 -25.56 0.25
CA ASP A 180 -8.12 -25.56 1.32
C ASP A 180 -9.42 -26.28 0.94
N PHE A 181 -9.61 -26.61 -0.34
CA PHE A 181 -10.87 -27.19 -0.84
C PHE A 181 -10.77 -28.68 -1.18
N VAL A 182 -9.66 -29.10 -1.79
CA VAL A 182 -9.41 -30.49 -2.18
C VAL A 182 -7.95 -30.86 -1.93
N SER A 183 -7.70 -32.13 -1.61
CA SER A 183 -6.34 -32.64 -1.45
C SER A 183 -5.79 -33.03 -2.83
N LEU A 184 -5.00 -32.14 -3.43
CA LEU A 184 -4.32 -32.40 -4.70
C LEU A 184 -3.06 -33.24 -4.50
N LYS A 185 -2.85 -34.20 -5.39
CA LYS A 185 -1.66 -35.05 -5.51
C LYS A 185 -0.87 -34.70 -6.76
N GLU A 186 0.35 -35.23 -6.82
CA GLU A 186 1.14 -35.17 -8.05
C GLU A 186 0.36 -35.79 -9.21
N ASN A 187 0.42 -35.14 -10.38
CA ASN A 187 -0.32 -35.50 -11.62
C ASN A 187 -1.84 -35.23 -11.62
N ASP A 188 -2.41 -34.65 -10.56
CA ASP A 188 -3.79 -34.16 -10.61
C ASP A 188 -3.93 -32.96 -11.57
N VAL A 189 -5.09 -32.87 -12.22
CA VAL A 189 -5.39 -31.80 -13.19
C VAL A 189 -6.31 -30.76 -12.57
N VAL A 190 -5.87 -29.49 -12.62
CA VAL A 190 -6.69 -28.33 -12.24
C VAL A 190 -7.04 -27.55 -13.50
N ILE A 191 -8.32 -27.27 -13.70
CA ILE A 191 -8.80 -26.37 -14.75
C ILE A 191 -9.05 -24.98 -14.18
N GLN A 192 -8.55 -23.94 -14.86
CA GLN A 192 -8.83 -22.54 -14.53
C GLN A 192 -9.23 -21.75 -15.77
N ASN A 193 -10.19 -20.84 -15.61
CA ASN A 193 -10.44 -19.79 -16.60
C ASN A 193 -9.62 -18.54 -16.21
N GLY A 194 -9.54 -17.54 -17.11
CA GLY A 194 -8.90 -16.26 -16.78
C GLY A 194 -7.40 -16.32 -16.47
N ALA A 195 -6.68 -17.31 -16.99
CA ALA A 195 -5.28 -17.64 -16.63
C ALA A 195 -4.20 -16.59 -16.95
N ASN A 196 -4.56 -15.41 -17.45
CA ASN A 196 -3.65 -14.30 -17.77
C ASN A 196 -3.89 -13.06 -16.87
N SER A 197 -4.46 -13.28 -15.68
CA SER A 197 -4.74 -12.23 -14.70
C SER A 197 -3.52 -11.83 -13.87
#